data_AF-A0A968N2L1-F1
#
_entry.id   AF-A0A968N2L1-F1
#
_cell.length_a   1.000
_cell.length_b   1.000
_cell.length_c   1.000
_cell.angle_alpha   90.00
_cell.angle_beta   90.00
_cell.angle_gamma   90.00
#
_symmetry.space_group_name_H-M   'P 1'
#
loop_
_entity.id
_entity.type
_entity.pdbx_description
1 polymer ?
#
loop_
_entity_poly.entity_id
_entity_poly.type
_entity_poly.pdbx_seq_one_letter_code
_entity_poly.pdbx_strand_id
1 'polypeptide(L)'
;MDILELNDMKNSVENLLARARLELEEKRLQRQREVQIAEKTTEIEQEIKPLLTEVEAMLSQFDAEGIADSTTRQQLESKAAELRHNLENAHIAACQAVDSELILYEESLLNEQLNEHLVQWRQELKADLLETIAEQQDFFSATDAAVTVRDFVTDLQAINALEEVVEALIDRINALSDRGPVARLQYSHEQTLDFIYDKALENRSRASRPTEVRARVRHRSHVKRPNPYGELSGKVVIFGGHDRLKTSVQNRLRCSEVDLSWCTAQDGLQMAQQIEARINSADLILIVTGYASHPLTEKAGQMAQKVGKTPQMINTTGMTRILEAIEYGLKVQSLAGKLSDNA
;
A
#
# COMPACT_ATOMS: atom_id res chain seq x y z
N MET A 1 6.69 -37.86 31.88
CA MET A 1 6.74 -36.78 30.88
C MET A 1 6.37 -37.41 29.57
N ASP A 2 5.18 -37.05 29.07
CA ASP A 2 4.58 -37.65 27.89
C ASP A 2 5.20 -37.05 26.61
N ILE A 3 5.18 -37.78 25.50
CA ILE A 3 5.70 -37.32 24.20
C ILE A 3 4.91 -36.09 23.72
N LEU A 4 3.63 -36.00 24.07
CA LEU A 4 2.78 -34.84 23.81
C LEU A 4 3.24 -33.61 24.61
N GLU A 5 3.56 -33.76 25.90
CA GLU A 5 4.11 -32.68 26.74
C GLU A 5 5.47 -32.18 26.22
N LEU A 6 6.31 -33.09 25.69
CA LEU A 6 7.59 -32.73 25.09
C LEU A 6 7.42 -31.93 23.78
N ASN A 7 6.45 -32.30 22.94
CA ASN A 7 6.15 -31.59 21.70
C ASN A 7 5.54 -30.22 21.95
N ASP A 8 4.63 -30.09 22.93
CA ASP A 8 4.05 -28.80 23.31
C ASP A 8 5.13 -27.88 23.90
N MET A 9 6.03 -28.42 24.71
CA MET A 9 7.17 -27.67 25.25
C MET A 9 8.14 -27.25 24.14
N LYS A 10 8.44 -28.12 23.17
CA LYS A 10 9.27 -27.81 22.01
C LYS A 10 8.66 -26.70 21.17
N ASN A 11 7.37 -26.79 20.83
CA ASN A 11 6.66 -25.74 20.08
C ASN A 11 6.63 -24.42 20.85
N SER A 12 6.43 -24.46 22.18
CA SER A 12 6.48 -23.27 23.02
C SER A 12 7.87 -22.63 23.03
N VAL A 13 8.94 -23.42 23.13
CA VAL A 13 10.32 -22.93 23.11
C VAL A 13 10.68 -22.37 21.73
N GLU A 14 10.31 -23.04 20.64
CA GLU A 14 10.52 -22.56 19.27
C GLU A 14 9.80 -21.23 19.04
N ASN A 15 8.56 -21.08 19.51
CA ASN A 15 7.82 -19.82 19.45
C ASN A 15 8.48 -18.71 20.27
N LEU A 16 8.97 -19.01 21.49
CA LEU A 16 9.68 -18.03 22.32
C LEU A 16 11.01 -17.61 21.69
N LEU A 17 11.75 -18.54 21.09
CA LEU A 17 12.99 -18.24 20.37
C LEU A 17 12.73 -17.40 19.12
N ALA A 18 11.66 -17.68 18.36
CA ALA A 18 11.26 -16.87 17.22
C ALA A 18 10.93 -15.43 17.65
N ARG A 19 10.16 -15.26 18.72
CA ARG A 19 9.85 -13.94 19.30
C ARG A 19 11.11 -13.20 19.77
N ALA A 20 12.02 -13.89 20.48
CA ALA A 20 13.26 -13.30 20.95
C ALA A 20 14.17 -12.84 19.79
N ARG A 21 14.20 -13.58 18.68
CA ARG A 21 14.93 -13.17 17.46
C ARG A 21 14.35 -11.91 16.84
N LEU A 22 13.02 -11.85 16.70
CA LEU A 22 12.32 -10.66 16.20
C LEU A 22 12.61 -9.43 17.08
N GLU A 23 12.55 -9.58 18.41
CA GLU A 23 12.82 -8.48 19.34
C GLU A 23 14.28 -7.97 19.25
N LEU A 24 15.25 -8.88 19.08
CA LEU A 24 16.65 -8.52 18.89
C LEU A 24 16.88 -7.78 17.57
N GLU A 25 16.21 -8.20 16.50
CA GLU A 25 16.29 -7.55 15.19
C GLU A 25 15.64 -6.17 15.20
N GLU A 26 14.47 -6.02 15.82
CA GLU A 26 13.80 -4.72 16.02
C GLU A 26 14.70 -3.75 16.80
N LYS A 27 15.33 -4.22 17.89
CA LYS A 27 16.30 -3.42 18.66
C LYS A 27 17.53 -3.03 17.85
N ARG A 28 18.01 -3.91 16.97
CA ARG A 28 19.15 -3.61 16.09
C ARG A 28 18.79 -2.53 15.08
N LEU A 29 17.63 -2.63 14.44
CA LEU A 29 17.15 -1.63 13.48
C LEU A 29 16.92 -0.29 14.16
N GLN A 30 16.35 -0.29 15.37
CA GLN A 30 16.16 0.92 16.15
C GLN A 30 17.50 1.61 16.47
N ARG A 31 18.53 0.86 16.87
CA ARG A 31 19.87 1.41 17.08
C ARG A 31 20.49 1.98 15.80
N GLN A 32 20.32 1.31 14.67
CA GLN A 32 20.80 1.84 13.38
C GLN A 32 20.11 3.16 13.03
N ARG A 33 18.80 3.24 13.25
CA ARG A 33 18.02 4.46 13.07
C ARG A 33 18.49 5.59 13.99
N GLU A 34 18.72 5.30 15.27
CA GLU A 34 19.24 6.29 16.23
C GLU A 34 20.61 6.85 15.81
N VAL A 35 21.50 6.00 15.28
CA VAL A 35 22.79 6.43 14.74
C VAL A 35 22.60 7.35 13.54
N GLN A 36 21.76 6.98 12.58
CA GLN A 36 21.47 7.81 11.40
C GLN A 36 20.86 9.17 11.79
N ILE A 37 19.97 9.19 12.79
CA ILE A 37 19.38 10.43 13.31
C ILE A 37 20.47 11.32 13.92
N ALA A 38 21.38 10.75 14.72
CA ALA A 38 22.48 11.50 15.32
C ALA A 38 23.43 12.08 14.24
N GLU A 39 23.76 11.30 13.22
CA GLU A 39 24.56 11.74 12.07
C GLU A 39 23.87 12.88 11.32
N LYS A 40 22.59 12.73 10.96
CA LYS A 40 21.80 13.77 10.28
C LYS A 40 21.59 15.01 11.13
N THR A 41 21.40 14.87 12.44
CA THR A 41 21.32 16.03 13.35
C THR A 41 22.62 16.81 13.32
N THR A 42 23.76 16.11 13.36
CA THR A 42 25.09 16.74 13.29
C THR A 42 25.31 17.44 11.95
N GLU A 43 24.90 16.83 10.84
CA GLU A 43 24.95 17.42 9.49
C GLU A 43 24.13 18.72 9.41
N ILE A 44 22.87 18.70 9.87
CA ILE A 44 22.00 19.89 9.92
C ILE A 44 22.63 20.99 10.77
N GLU A 45 23.17 20.65 11.94
CA GLU A 45 23.83 21.63 12.80
C GLU A 45 25.08 22.22 12.15
N GLN A 46 25.88 21.41 11.44
CA GLN A 46 27.08 21.86 10.74
C GLN A 46 26.76 22.80 9.57
N GLU A 47 25.61 22.66 8.93
CA GLU A 47 25.17 23.58 7.88
C GLU A 47 24.57 24.88 8.44
N ILE A 48 23.75 24.80 9.50
CA ILE A 48 23.00 25.97 10.00
C ILE A 48 23.85 26.86 10.93
N LYS A 49 24.70 26.30 11.79
CA LYS A 49 25.55 27.07 12.72
C LYS A 49 26.44 28.12 12.03
N PRO A 50 27.17 27.82 10.93
CA PRO A 50 28.00 28.82 10.27
C PRO A 50 27.15 29.95 9.68
N LEU A 51 26.02 29.63 9.05
CA LEU A 51 25.09 30.63 8.50
C LEU A 51 24.55 31.56 9.57
N LEU A 52 24.14 31.00 10.73
CA LEU A 52 23.69 31.82 11.86
C LEU A 52 24.81 32.75 12.36
N THR A 53 26.04 32.24 12.43
CA THR A 53 27.21 33.02 12.87
C THR A 53 27.48 34.19 11.91
N GLU A 54 27.40 33.96 10.59
CA GLU A 54 27.56 35.02 9.58
C GLU A 54 26.46 36.10 9.68
N VAL A 55 25.20 35.67 9.86
CA VAL A 55 24.07 36.59 10.01
C VAL A 55 24.20 37.42 11.30
N GLU A 56 24.55 36.80 12.43
CA GLU A 56 24.74 37.49 13.71
C GLU A 56 25.95 38.44 13.69
N ALA A 57 27.03 38.07 13.02
CA ALA A 57 28.17 38.96 12.80
C ALA A 57 27.79 40.18 11.97
N MET A 58 26.99 39.99 10.92
CA MET A 58 26.49 41.09 10.09
C MET A 58 25.56 42.01 10.88
N LEU A 59 24.60 41.46 11.63
CA LEU A 59 23.72 42.23 12.50
C LEU A 59 24.50 43.06 13.53
N SER A 60 25.58 42.50 14.08
CA SER A 60 26.47 43.22 15.00
C SER A 60 27.21 44.39 14.32
N GLN A 61 27.53 44.28 13.03
CA GLN A 61 28.10 45.39 12.25
C GLN A 61 27.07 46.49 12.02
N PHE A 62 25.83 46.13 11.66
CA PHE A 62 24.71 47.08 11.56
C PHE A 62 24.48 47.84 12.88
N ASP A 63 24.59 47.17 14.01
CA ASP A 63 24.51 47.77 15.35
C ASP A 63 25.67 48.75 15.61
N ALA A 64 26.90 48.35 15.30
CA ALA A 64 28.09 49.18 15.49
C ALA A 64 28.07 50.46 14.62
N GLU A 65 27.49 50.38 13.43
CA GLU A 65 27.33 51.51 12.50
C GLU A 65 26.07 52.35 12.79
N GLY A 66 25.24 51.95 13.76
CA GLY A 66 24.02 52.69 14.13
C GLY A 66 22.91 52.63 13.08
N ILE A 67 22.94 51.64 12.19
CA ILE A 67 21.96 51.47 11.11
C ILE A 67 20.78 50.66 11.64
N ALA A 68 19.76 51.36 12.15
CA ALA A 68 18.56 50.75 12.74
C ALA A 68 17.41 50.55 11.73
N ASP A 69 17.13 51.54 10.87
CA ASP A 69 15.98 51.54 9.93
C ASP A 69 16.31 50.93 8.55
N SER A 70 17.02 49.81 8.53
CA SER A 70 17.31 49.07 7.29
C SER A 70 16.34 47.91 7.09
N THR A 71 15.72 47.84 5.92
CA THR A 71 14.89 46.70 5.52
C THR A 71 15.71 45.40 5.47
N THR A 72 16.97 45.49 5.05
CA THR A 72 17.91 44.35 5.03
C THR A 72 18.20 43.83 6.43
N ARG A 73 18.33 44.73 7.41
CA ARG A 73 18.52 44.36 8.82
C ARG A 73 17.33 43.57 9.35
N GLN A 74 16.10 44.06 9.13
CA GLN A 74 14.88 43.35 9.56
C GLN A 74 14.78 41.95 8.92
N GLN A 75 15.18 41.80 7.66
CA GLN A 75 15.24 40.50 6.99
C GLN A 75 16.28 39.58 7.62
N LEU A 76 17.47 40.10 7.95
CA LEU A 76 18.52 39.35 8.64
C LEU A 76 18.09 38.93 10.06
N GLU A 77 17.41 39.79 10.81
CA GLU A 77 16.84 39.47 12.13
C GLU A 77 15.80 38.34 12.05
N SER A 78 14.89 38.43 11.06
CA SER A 78 13.91 37.38 10.77
C SER A 78 14.59 36.06 10.41
N LYS A 79 15.61 36.10 9.55
CA LYS A 79 16.37 34.90 9.16
C LYS A 79 17.18 34.32 10.32
N ALA A 80 17.76 35.14 11.20
CA ALA A 80 18.41 34.66 12.41
C ALA A 80 17.43 33.93 13.33
N ALA A 81 16.21 34.46 13.50
CA ALA A 81 15.15 33.80 14.27
C ALA A 81 14.75 32.45 13.65
N GLU A 82 14.60 32.39 12.32
CA GLU A 82 14.32 31.15 11.59
C GLU A 82 15.45 30.11 11.75
N LEU A 83 16.72 30.52 11.60
CA LEU A 83 17.87 29.63 11.78
C LEU A 83 17.99 29.10 13.22
N ARG A 84 17.73 29.94 14.23
CA ARG A 84 17.69 29.50 15.64
C ARG A 84 16.56 28.50 15.89
N HIS A 85 15.39 28.75 15.34
CA HIS A 85 14.26 27.83 15.43
C HIS A 85 14.55 26.48 14.75
N ASN A 86 15.22 26.51 13.58
CA ASN A 86 15.63 25.30 12.88
C ASN A 86 16.70 24.51 13.65
N LEU A 87 17.62 25.19 14.34
CA LEU A 87 18.59 24.53 15.22
C LEU A 87 17.92 23.88 16.44
N GLU A 88 16.98 24.57 17.07
CA GLU A 88 16.22 24.02 18.20
C GLU A 88 15.44 22.75 17.80
N ASN A 89 14.96 22.72 16.56
CA ASN A 89 14.21 21.59 16.00
C ASN A 89 15.06 20.64 15.13
N ALA A 90 16.40 20.76 15.14
CA ALA A 90 17.28 19.99 14.25
C ALA A 90 17.09 18.48 14.40
N HIS A 91 16.88 17.99 15.63
CA HIS A 91 16.59 16.59 15.90
C HIS A 91 15.28 16.12 15.26
N ILE A 92 14.22 16.93 15.31
CA ILE A 92 12.92 16.59 14.70
C ILE A 92 13.08 16.53 13.17
N ALA A 93 13.79 17.49 12.59
CA ALA A 93 14.09 17.51 11.16
C ALA A 93 14.92 16.27 10.72
N ALA A 94 15.94 15.89 11.50
CA ALA A 94 16.74 14.69 11.26
C ALA A 94 15.89 13.41 11.31
N CYS A 95 15.01 13.28 12.31
CA CYS A 95 14.06 12.17 12.40
C CYS A 95 13.18 12.07 11.14
N GLN A 96 12.60 13.19 10.70
CA GLN A 96 11.74 13.23 9.50
C GLN A 96 12.51 12.88 8.21
N ALA A 97 13.77 13.29 8.10
CA ALA A 97 14.62 12.97 6.96
C ALA A 97 14.93 11.45 6.89
N VAL A 98 15.42 10.87 7.99
CA VAL A 98 15.72 9.43 8.07
C VAL A 98 14.46 8.59 7.84
N ASP A 99 13.33 8.97 8.43
CA ASP A 99 12.07 8.25 8.23
C ASP A 99 11.57 8.37 6.79
N SER A 100 11.80 9.51 6.12
CA SER A 100 11.46 9.67 4.71
C SER A 100 12.23 8.71 3.81
N GLU A 101 13.52 8.48 4.09
CA GLU A 101 14.34 7.50 3.38
C GLU A 101 13.87 6.07 3.67
N LEU A 102 13.52 5.77 4.92
CA LEU A 102 12.98 4.47 5.31
C LEU A 102 11.65 4.17 4.60
N ILE A 103 10.74 5.14 4.53
CA ILE A 103 9.46 4.98 3.84
C ILE A 103 9.68 4.72 2.35
N LEU A 104 10.62 5.42 1.70
CA LEU A 104 10.97 5.15 0.30
C LEU A 104 11.47 3.72 0.10
N TYR A 105 12.32 3.25 1.01
CA TYR A 105 12.82 1.88 0.97
C TYR A 105 11.68 0.86 1.14
N GLU A 106 10.78 1.06 2.12
CA GLU A 106 9.61 0.22 2.32
C GLU A 106 8.67 0.22 1.10
N GLU A 107 8.46 1.39 0.47
CA GLU A 107 7.67 1.49 -0.75
C GLU A 107 8.29 0.71 -1.91
N SER A 108 9.62 0.76 -2.04
CA SER A 108 10.36 -0.01 -3.04
C SER A 108 10.19 -1.51 -2.81
N LEU A 109 10.38 -1.98 -1.58
CA LEU A 109 10.27 -3.39 -1.22
C LEU A 109 8.85 -3.92 -1.46
N LEU A 110 7.83 -3.16 -1.05
CA LEU A 110 6.43 -3.55 -1.29
C LEU A 110 6.08 -3.56 -2.78
N ASN A 111 6.62 -2.63 -3.57
CA ASN A 111 6.43 -2.64 -5.03
C ASN A 111 7.08 -3.87 -5.67
N GLU A 112 8.26 -4.26 -5.21
CA GLU A 112 8.95 -5.46 -5.68
C GLU A 112 8.12 -6.71 -5.39
N GLN A 113 7.68 -6.90 -4.14
CA GLN A 113 6.80 -8.01 -3.76
C GLN A 113 5.48 -8.03 -4.55
N LEU A 114 4.82 -6.88 -4.71
CA LEU A 114 3.59 -6.78 -5.50
C LEU A 114 3.83 -7.15 -6.97
N ASN A 115 4.96 -6.73 -7.54
CA ASN A 115 5.31 -7.07 -8.90
C ASN A 115 5.61 -8.57 -9.05
N GLU A 116 6.34 -9.16 -8.11
CA GLU A 116 6.60 -10.62 -8.09
C GLU A 116 5.28 -11.40 -8.05
N HIS A 117 4.39 -11.07 -7.11
CA HIS A 117 3.08 -11.70 -6.98
C HIS A 117 2.24 -11.54 -8.25
N LEU A 118 2.30 -10.36 -8.87
CA LEU A 118 1.57 -10.07 -10.09
C LEU A 118 2.14 -10.81 -11.30
N VAL A 119 3.46 -10.95 -11.41
CA VAL A 119 4.10 -11.76 -12.46
C VAL A 119 3.73 -13.23 -12.28
N GLN A 120 3.80 -13.75 -11.06
CA GLN A 120 3.37 -15.12 -10.75
C GLN A 120 1.90 -15.33 -11.11
N TRP A 121 1.02 -14.41 -10.69
CA TRP A 121 -0.40 -14.47 -11.02
C TRP A 121 -0.66 -14.46 -12.54
N ARG A 122 0.12 -13.70 -13.33
CA ARG A 122 0.02 -13.71 -14.80
C ARG A 122 0.44 -15.05 -15.40
N GLN A 123 1.47 -15.70 -14.84
CA GLN A 123 1.91 -17.02 -15.28
C GLN A 123 0.86 -18.10 -14.97
N GLU A 124 0.26 -18.04 -13.78
CA GLU A 124 -0.86 -18.91 -13.39
C GLU A 124 -2.07 -18.69 -14.31
N LEU A 125 -2.45 -17.43 -14.55
CA LEU A 125 -3.53 -17.06 -15.48
C LEU A 125 -3.28 -17.61 -16.90
N LYS A 126 -2.05 -17.50 -17.40
CA LYS A 126 -1.67 -18.08 -18.69
C LYS A 126 -1.91 -19.59 -18.72
N ALA A 127 -1.45 -20.32 -17.70
CA ALA A 127 -1.62 -21.76 -17.62
C ALA A 127 -3.12 -22.16 -17.61
N ASP A 128 -3.92 -21.46 -16.81
CA ASP A 128 -5.37 -21.67 -16.71
C ASP A 128 -6.09 -21.43 -18.04
N LEU A 129 -5.69 -20.40 -18.79
CA LEU A 129 -6.26 -20.11 -20.11
C LEU A 129 -5.91 -21.20 -21.14
N LEU A 130 -4.67 -21.68 -21.15
CA LEU A 130 -4.24 -22.77 -22.04
C LEU A 130 -4.99 -24.07 -21.72
N GLU A 131 -5.15 -24.41 -20.44
CA GLU A 131 -5.95 -25.56 -20.01
C GLU A 131 -7.42 -25.40 -20.42
N THR A 132 -8.00 -24.22 -20.16
CA THR A 132 -9.39 -23.92 -20.55
C THR A 132 -9.59 -24.08 -22.05
N ILE A 133 -8.65 -23.62 -22.89
CA ILE A 133 -8.70 -23.81 -24.34
C ILE A 133 -8.63 -25.30 -24.69
N ALA A 134 -7.68 -26.04 -24.11
CA ALA A 134 -7.49 -27.46 -24.40
C ALA A 134 -8.72 -28.33 -24.04
N GLU A 135 -9.42 -27.98 -22.96
CA GLU A 135 -10.61 -28.72 -22.49
C GLU A 135 -11.84 -28.57 -23.38
N GLN A 136 -11.92 -27.55 -24.25
CA GLN A 136 -13.12 -27.29 -25.06
C GLN A 136 -13.41 -28.45 -26.00
N GLN A 137 -14.64 -28.98 -26.02
CA GLN A 137 -14.96 -30.20 -26.78
C GLN A 137 -15.76 -29.97 -28.07
N ASP A 138 -16.32 -28.78 -28.26
CA ASP A 138 -17.05 -28.41 -29.47
C ASP A 138 -16.51 -27.11 -30.07
N PHE A 139 -16.71 -26.94 -31.39
CA PHE A 139 -16.26 -25.76 -32.13
C PHE A 139 -16.79 -24.46 -31.52
N PHE A 140 -18.05 -24.44 -31.09
CA PHE A 140 -18.68 -23.23 -30.55
C PHE A 140 -18.07 -22.82 -29.21
N SER A 141 -17.82 -23.74 -28.27
CA SER A 141 -17.20 -23.40 -26.99
C SER A 141 -15.71 -23.09 -27.15
N ALA A 142 -15.04 -23.71 -28.12
CA ALA A 142 -13.68 -23.33 -28.50
C ALA A 142 -13.60 -21.88 -29.03
N THR A 143 -14.55 -21.46 -29.87
CA THR A 143 -14.65 -20.04 -30.27
C THR A 143 -15.03 -19.14 -29.10
N ASP A 144 -15.86 -19.62 -28.17
CA ASP A 144 -16.31 -18.87 -26.99
C ASP A 144 -15.19 -18.52 -26.02
N ALA A 145 -14.17 -19.39 -25.91
CA ALA A 145 -13.00 -19.15 -25.08
C ALA A 145 -12.27 -17.84 -25.42
N ALA A 146 -12.38 -17.35 -26.67
CA ALA A 146 -11.83 -16.06 -27.09
C ALA A 146 -12.39 -14.88 -26.30
N VAL A 147 -13.64 -14.98 -25.84
CA VAL A 147 -14.28 -13.94 -25.00
C VAL A 147 -13.55 -13.81 -23.66
N THR A 148 -13.19 -14.93 -23.05
CA THR A 148 -12.45 -14.93 -21.79
C THR A 148 -11.00 -14.46 -21.98
N VAL A 149 -10.32 -14.91 -23.05
CA VAL A 149 -8.93 -14.50 -23.34
C VAL A 149 -8.83 -12.99 -23.59
N ARG A 150 -9.83 -12.39 -24.24
CA ARG A 150 -9.85 -10.95 -24.55
C ARG A 150 -9.80 -10.06 -23.31
N ASP A 151 -10.43 -10.48 -22.21
CA ASP A 151 -10.46 -9.71 -20.96
C ASP A 151 -9.04 -9.57 -20.33
N PHE A 152 -8.06 -10.37 -20.77
CA PHE A 152 -6.72 -10.45 -20.18
C PHE A 152 -5.57 -10.09 -21.14
N VAL A 153 -5.84 -9.48 -22.30
CA VAL A 153 -4.82 -9.17 -23.32
C VAL A 153 -3.64 -8.40 -22.74
N THR A 154 -3.90 -7.34 -21.96
CA THR A 154 -2.84 -6.50 -21.37
C THR A 154 -1.95 -7.27 -20.40
N ASP A 155 -2.54 -8.23 -19.66
CA ASP A 155 -1.79 -9.04 -18.70
C ASP A 155 -0.96 -10.13 -19.39
N LEU A 156 -1.48 -10.72 -20.47
CA LEU A 156 -0.74 -11.68 -21.29
C LEU A 156 0.42 -11.02 -22.05
N GLN A 157 0.23 -9.80 -22.55
CA GLN A 157 1.29 -9.04 -23.21
C GLN A 157 2.43 -8.70 -22.25
N ALA A 158 2.10 -8.37 -21.01
CA ALA A 158 3.10 -7.99 -20.03
C ALA A 158 4.06 -9.14 -19.64
N ILE A 159 3.70 -10.39 -19.94
CA ILE A 159 4.58 -11.58 -19.82
C ILE A 159 4.96 -12.18 -21.18
N ASN A 160 4.71 -11.49 -22.29
CA ASN A 160 4.94 -11.96 -23.67
C ASN A 160 4.29 -13.32 -24.00
N ALA A 161 3.12 -13.61 -23.42
CA ALA A 161 2.43 -14.90 -23.57
C ALA A 161 1.20 -14.85 -24.50
N LEU A 162 0.82 -13.68 -25.01
CA LEU A 162 -0.35 -13.53 -25.87
C LEU A 162 -0.29 -14.42 -27.12
N GLU A 163 0.89 -14.52 -27.73
CA GLU A 163 1.10 -15.27 -28.97
C GLU A 163 0.78 -16.75 -28.78
N GLU A 164 1.38 -17.37 -27.77
CA GLU A 164 1.18 -18.77 -27.40
C GLU A 164 -0.29 -19.10 -27.10
N VAL A 165 -0.99 -18.23 -26.36
CA VAL A 165 -2.40 -18.43 -26.03
C VAL A 165 -3.29 -18.33 -27.28
N VAL A 166 -3.01 -17.37 -28.17
CA VAL A 166 -3.78 -17.19 -29.41
C VAL A 166 -3.52 -18.33 -30.40
N GLU A 167 -2.27 -18.80 -30.51
CA GLU A 167 -1.94 -19.97 -31.33
C GLU A 167 -2.65 -21.24 -30.84
N ALA A 168 -2.63 -21.50 -29.53
CA ALA A 168 -3.35 -22.63 -28.92
C ALA A 168 -4.87 -22.53 -29.19
N LEU A 169 -5.44 -21.32 -29.15
CA LEU A 169 -6.84 -21.07 -29.47
C LEU A 169 -7.15 -21.38 -30.95
N ILE A 170 -6.32 -20.90 -31.88
CA ILE A 170 -6.45 -21.17 -33.32
C ILE A 170 -6.42 -22.68 -33.58
N ASP A 171 -5.44 -23.38 -33.02
CA ASP A 171 -5.25 -24.81 -33.20
C ASP A 171 -6.46 -25.59 -32.67
N ARG A 172 -6.97 -25.22 -31.49
CA ARG A 172 -8.14 -25.88 -30.91
C ARG A 172 -9.38 -25.68 -31.76
N ILE A 173 -9.66 -24.45 -32.20
CA ILE A 173 -10.82 -24.14 -33.05
C ILE A 173 -10.75 -24.93 -34.36
N ASN A 174 -9.56 -25.00 -34.97
CA ASN A 174 -9.36 -25.73 -36.22
C ASN A 174 -9.49 -27.25 -36.05
N ALA A 175 -8.99 -27.80 -34.94
CA ALA A 175 -9.09 -29.23 -34.65
C ALA A 175 -10.54 -29.70 -34.44
N LEU A 176 -11.41 -28.82 -33.94
CA LEU A 176 -12.83 -29.11 -33.69
C LEU A 176 -13.76 -28.66 -34.84
N SER A 177 -13.20 -28.16 -35.94
CA SER A 177 -13.97 -27.70 -37.10
C SER A 177 -14.19 -28.82 -38.11
N ASP A 178 -15.45 -29.17 -38.35
CA ASP A 178 -15.85 -30.14 -39.39
C ASP A 178 -15.60 -29.63 -40.82
N ARG A 179 -15.31 -28.35 -41.01
CA ARG A 179 -15.13 -27.68 -42.32
C ARG A 179 -13.66 -27.46 -42.71
N GLY A 180 -12.72 -28.02 -41.95
CA GLY A 180 -11.30 -27.74 -42.08
C GLY A 180 -10.87 -26.45 -41.35
N PRO A 181 -9.66 -25.91 -41.59
CA PRO A 181 -9.11 -24.80 -40.82
C PRO A 181 -9.84 -23.48 -41.11
N VAL A 182 -10.50 -22.92 -40.08
CA VAL A 182 -11.32 -21.70 -40.14
C VAL A 182 -10.62 -20.50 -39.48
N ALA A 183 -9.83 -20.74 -38.43
CA ALA A 183 -9.04 -19.72 -37.76
C ALA A 183 -7.61 -19.69 -38.33
N ARG A 184 -7.08 -18.49 -38.60
CA ARG A 184 -5.70 -18.28 -39.05
C ARG A 184 -5.18 -16.98 -38.48
N LEU A 185 -3.86 -16.88 -38.31
CA LEU A 185 -3.20 -15.64 -37.93
C LEU A 185 -3.51 -14.55 -38.97
N GLN A 186 -4.10 -13.44 -38.50
CA GLN A 186 -4.41 -12.25 -39.27
C GLN A 186 -3.58 -11.08 -38.73
N TYR A 187 -2.50 -10.74 -39.43
CA TYR A 187 -1.60 -9.61 -39.13
C TYR A 187 -0.91 -9.66 -37.75
N SER A 188 -1.64 -9.59 -36.64
CA SER A 188 -1.14 -9.70 -35.27
C SER A 188 -1.99 -10.65 -34.41
N HIS A 189 -1.42 -11.13 -33.30
CA HIS A 189 -2.12 -11.99 -32.34
C HIS A 189 -3.33 -11.28 -31.69
N GLU A 190 -3.25 -9.97 -31.44
CA GLU A 190 -4.39 -9.17 -30.96
C GLU A 190 -5.51 -9.09 -32.00
N GLN A 191 -5.19 -8.73 -33.24
CA GLN A 191 -6.19 -8.59 -34.30
C GLN A 191 -6.85 -9.94 -34.63
N THR A 192 -6.07 -11.01 -34.54
CA THR A 192 -6.60 -12.37 -34.69
C THR A 192 -7.56 -12.73 -33.56
N LEU A 193 -7.23 -12.37 -32.32
CA LEU A 193 -8.10 -12.58 -31.17
C LEU A 193 -9.40 -11.77 -31.28
N ASP A 194 -9.32 -10.49 -31.68
CA ASP A 194 -10.50 -9.65 -31.91
C ASP A 194 -11.40 -10.24 -33.00
N PHE A 195 -10.82 -10.75 -34.09
CA PHE A 195 -11.58 -11.42 -35.14
C PHE A 195 -12.31 -12.68 -34.63
N ILE A 196 -11.62 -13.53 -33.85
CA ILE A 196 -12.23 -14.74 -33.27
C ILE A 196 -13.31 -14.35 -32.26
N TYR A 197 -13.07 -13.31 -31.45
CA TYR A 197 -14.04 -12.75 -30.51
C TYR A 197 -15.32 -12.29 -31.22
N ASP A 198 -15.20 -11.52 -32.30
CA ASP A 198 -16.36 -11.05 -33.07
C ASP A 198 -17.16 -12.23 -33.64
N LYS A 199 -16.46 -13.27 -34.09
CA LYS A 199 -17.10 -14.52 -34.55
C LYS A 199 -17.76 -15.29 -33.41
N ALA A 200 -17.19 -15.28 -32.22
CA ALA A 200 -17.81 -15.86 -31.02
C ALA A 200 -19.11 -15.13 -30.66
N LEU A 201 -19.12 -13.80 -30.71
CA LEU A 201 -20.34 -13.00 -30.49
C LEU A 201 -21.41 -13.25 -31.57
N GLU A 202 -21.01 -13.31 -32.84
CA GLU A 202 -21.92 -13.68 -33.95
C GLU A 202 -22.53 -15.07 -33.71
N ASN A 203 -21.74 -16.05 -33.27
CA ASN A 203 -22.22 -17.39 -32.97
C ASN A 203 -23.19 -17.42 -31.78
N ARG A 204 -22.91 -16.67 -30.71
CA ARG A 204 -23.83 -16.47 -29.57
C ARG A 204 -25.17 -15.87 -30.01
N SER A 205 -25.15 -14.92 -30.96
CA SER A 205 -26.36 -14.27 -31.46
C SER A 205 -27.25 -15.20 -32.32
N ARG A 206 -26.66 -16.22 -32.95
CA ARG A 206 -27.35 -17.16 -33.86
C ARG A 206 -27.82 -18.45 -33.16
N ALA A 207 -27.19 -18.84 -32.06
CA ALA A 207 -27.56 -20.03 -31.31
C ALA A 207 -28.66 -19.73 -30.29
N SER A 208 -29.71 -20.56 -30.23
CA SER A 208 -30.72 -20.54 -29.14
C SER A 208 -30.16 -21.14 -27.84
N ARG A 209 -28.89 -20.86 -27.51
CA ARG A 209 -28.27 -21.20 -26.23
C ARG A 209 -28.42 -19.98 -25.30
N PRO A 210 -28.68 -20.17 -24.00
CA PRO A 210 -28.73 -19.06 -23.06
C PRO A 210 -27.41 -18.27 -23.09
N THR A 211 -27.51 -16.96 -23.25
CA THR A 211 -26.42 -15.98 -23.45
C THR A 211 -25.38 -15.94 -22.31
N GLU A 212 -25.62 -16.68 -21.23
CA GLU A 212 -24.84 -16.68 -19.99
C GLU A 212 -23.83 -17.83 -19.85
N VAL A 213 -23.77 -18.76 -20.81
CA VAL A 213 -22.78 -19.85 -20.76
C VAL A 213 -21.44 -19.36 -21.30
N ARG A 214 -20.75 -18.52 -20.51
CA ARG A 214 -19.31 -18.32 -20.70
C ARG A 214 -18.61 -19.64 -20.41
N ALA A 215 -17.59 -20.00 -21.19
CA ALA A 215 -16.68 -21.09 -20.83
C ALA A 215 -16.22 -20.88 -19.37
N ARG A 216 -16.66 -21.77 -18.46
CA ARG A 216 -16.30 -21.70 -17.04
C ARG A 216 -14.84 -22.14 -16.92
N VAL A 217 -13.93 -21.18 -16.78
CA VAL A 217 -12.59 -21.43 -16.27
C VAL A 217 -12.75 -22.16 -14.94
N ARG A 218 -12.28 -23.41 -14.85
CA ARG A 218 -12.37 -24.18 -13.59
C ARG A 218 -11.36 -23.58 -12.60
N HIS A 219 -11.90 -23.18 -11.45
CA HIS A 219 -11.18 -22.72 -10.24
C HIS A 219 -10.77 -21.24 -10.31
N ARG A 220 -11.44 -20.36 -9.54
CA ARG A 220 -11.10 -19.86 -8.19
C ARG A 220 -9.78 -19.06 -8.17
N SER A 221 -9.78 -17.98 -7.38
CA SER A 221 -8.71 -16.98 -7.10
C SER A 221 -8.30 -15.94 -8.16
N HIS A 222 -8.27 -16.22 -9.47
CA HIS A 222 -7.47 -15.37 -10.39
C HIS A 222 -8.25 -14.41 -11.32
N VAL A 223 -9.56 -14.24 -11.17
CA VAL A 223 -10.34 -13.32 -12.05
C VAL A 223 -10.02 -11.85 -11.78
N LYS A 224 -9.57 -11.52 -10.57
CA LYS A 224 -9.16 -10.16 -10.21
C LYS A 224 -7.66 -10.14 -9.98
N ARG A 225 -7.00 -9.16 -10.59
CA ARG A 225 -5.60 -8.85 -10.34
C ARG A 225 -5.35 -8.74 -8.83
N PRO A 226 -4.27 -9.33 -8.30
CA PRO A 226 -3.98 -9.31 -6.87
C PRO A 226 -3.80 -7.86 -6.41
N ASN A 227 -4.64 -7.44 -5.46
CA ASN A 227 -4.50 -6.21 -4.71
C ASN A 227 -4.70 -6.57 -3.23
N PRO A 228 -3.66 -6.51 -2.38
CA PRO A 228 -3.75 -6.94 -0.98
C PRO A 228 -4.79 -6.15 -0.19
N TYR A 229 -5.07 -4.91 -0.61
CA TYR A 229 -5.98 -4.00 0.08
C TYR A 229 -7.33 -3.84 -0.63
N GLY A 230 -7.55 -4.51 -1.77
CA GLY A 230 -8.73 -4.28 -2.62
C GLY A 230 -10.06 -4.71 -1.99
N GLU A 231 -10.02 -5.60 -1.00
CA GLU A 231 -11.21 -6.08 -0.28
C GLU A 231 -11.46 -5.30 1.03
N LEU A 232 -10.57 -4.38 1.39
CA LEU A 232 -10.72 -3.59 2.60
C LEU A 232 -11.80 -2.52 2.40
N SER A 233 -12.68 -2.41 3.39
CA SER A 233 -13.75 -1.41 3.45
C SER A 233 -13.93 -0.97 4.91
N GLY A 234 -14.30 0.30 5.10
CA GLY A 234 -14.58 0.86 6.42
C GLY A 234 -13.96 2.23 6.65
N LYS A 235 -14.33 2.86 7.76
CA LYS A 235 -13.87 4.19 8.17
C LYS A 235 -12.70 4.08 9.14
N VAL A 236 -11.55 4.60 8.76
CA VAL A 236 -10.34 4.58 9.59
C VAL A 236 -9.97 6.01 9.97
N VAL A 237 -9.79 6.25 11.27
CA VAL A 237 -9.33 7.54 11.79
C VAL A 237 -7.94 7.36 12.40
N ILE A 238 -6.98 8.16 11.95
CA ILE A 238 -5.58 8.09 12.40
C ILE A 238 -5.14 9.45 12.97
N PHE A 239 -4.48 9.41 14.13
CA PHE A 239 -3.84 10.58 14.74
C PHE A 239 -2.35 10.34 14.92
N GLY A 240 -1.52 11.33 14.59
CA GLY A 240 -0.06 11.28 14.74
C GLY A 240 0.68 11.02 13.41
N GLY A 241 1.98 10.76 13.50
CA GLY A 241 2.83 10.64 12.30
C GLY A 241 3.12 11.98 11.61
N HIS A 242 3.61 11.91 10.37
CA HIS A 242 3.96 13.05 9.52
C HIS A 242 3.35 12.92 8.12
N ASP A 243 3.31 14.02 7.36
CA ASP A 243 2.55 14.10 6.11
C ASP A 243 2.99 13.12 5.02
N ARG A 244 4.29 12.79 4.97
CA ARG A 244 4.80 11.80 4.01
C ARG A 244 4.29 10.40 4.32
N LEU A 245 4.30 9.97 5.57
CA LEU A 245 3.74 8.69 6.00
C LEU A 245 2.24 8.59 5.69
N LYS A 246 1.49 9.67 5.99
CA LYS A 246 0.08 9.81 5.62
C LYS A 246 -0.15 9.63 4.12
N THR A 247 0.64 10.33 3.29
CA THR A 247 0.54 10.27 1.83
C THR A 247 0.85 8.88 1.29
N SER A 248 1.92 8.24 1.79
CA SER A 248 2.32 6.90 1.38
C SER A 248 1.24 5.85 1.69
N VAL A 249 0.68 5.87 2.90
CA VAL A 249 -0.43 4.97 3.27
C VAL A 249 -1.69 5.24 2.43
N GLN A 250 -2.05 6.51 2.23
CA GLN A 250 -3.20 6.90 1.38
C GLN A 250 -3.09 6.36 -0.04
N ASN A 251 -1.90 6.48 -0.64
CA ASN A 251 -1.65 5.99 -2.00
C ASN A 251 -1.85 4.47 -2.12
N ARG A 252 -1.47 3.71 -1.09
CA ARG A 252 -1.64 2.24 -1.07
C ARG A 252 -3.08 1.80 -0.91
N LEU A 253 -3.88 2.57 -0.17
CA LEU A 253 -5.29 2.30 0.06
C LEU A 253 -6.21 2.90 -1.02
N ARG A 254 -5.67 3.59 -2.03
CA ARG A 254 -6.46 4.31 -3.05
C ARG A 254 -7.46 3.43 -3.80
N CYS A 255 -7.14 2.16 -4.00
CA CYS A 255 -7.99 1.20 -4.70
C CYS A 255 -8.87 0.36 -3.75
N SER A 256 -8.94 0.72 -2.47
CA SER A 256 -9.79 0.11 -1.45
C SER A 256 -11.02 0.98 -1.18
N GLU A 257 -12.03 0.42 -0.53
CA GLU A 257 -13.22 1.16 -0.08
C GLU A 257 -13.03 1.75 1.33
N VAL A 258 -11.77 2.00 1.72
CA VAL A 258 -11.43 2.58 3.01
C VAL A 258 -11.55 4.09 2.98
N ASP A 259 -12.40 4.65 3.84
CA ASP A 259 -12.49 6.09 4.11
C ASP A 259 -11.49 6.47 5.20
N LEU A 260 -10.33 6.99 4.77
CA LEU A 260 -9.22 7.31 5.65
C LEU A 260 -9.21 8.80 6.03
N SER A 261 -9.40 9.09 7.32
CA SER A 261 -9.25 10.43 7.91
C SER A 261 -7.99 10.47 8.79
N TRP A 262 -7.00 11.27 8.42
CA TRP A 262 -5.70 11.31 9.11
C TRP A 262 -5.32 12.74 9.54
N CYS A 263 -5.03 12.93 10.83
CA CYS A 263 -4.49 14.17 11.40
C CYS A 263 -3.02 14.01 11.82
N THR A 264 -2.12 14.80 11.23
CA THR A 264 -0.71 14.91 11.66
C THR A 264 -0.52 16.10 12.59
N ALA A 265 0.67 16.25 13.18
CA ALA A 265 1.02 17.44 13.95
C ALA A 265 1.06 18.72 13.08
N GLN A 266 1.34 18.57 11.78
CA GLN A 266 1.48 19.66 10.82
C GLN A 266 0.12 20.23 10.39
N ASP A 267 -0.94 19.41 10.42
CA ASP A 267 -2.32 19.81 10.08
C ASP A 267 -2.92 20.83 11.09
N GLY A 268 -2.37 20.94 12.30
CA GLY A 268 -2.79 21.89 13.33
C GLY A 268 -4.08 21.54 14.08
N LEU A 269 -4.40 22.34 15.10
CA LEU A 269 -5.49 22.06 16.06
C LEU A 269 -6.90 22.12 15.46
N GLN A 270 -7.14 22.96 14.44
CA GLN A 270 -8.47 23.06 13.82
C GLN A 270 -8.84 21.79 13.06
N MET A 271 -7.88 21.23 12.32
CA MET A 271 -8.11 20.01 11.56
C MET A 271 -8.29 18.80 12.48
N ALA A 272 -7.55 18.78 13.59
CA ALA A 272 -7.74 17.79 14.63
C ALA A 272 -9.17 17.76 15.18
N GLN A 273 -9.77 18.91 15.48
CA GLN A 273 -11.15 18.98 15.98
C GLN A 273 -12.17 18.43 14.96
N GLN A 274 -11.95 18.68 13.68
CA GLN A 274 -12.81 18.15 12.62
C GLN A 274 -12.71 16.62 12.52
N ILE A 275 -11.51 16.07 12.68
CA ILE A 275 -11.26 14.63 12.61
C ILE A 275 -11.72 13.94 13.90
N GLU A 276 -11.60 14.60 15.06
CA GLU A 276 -12.17 14.15 16.34
C GLU A 276 -13.68 13.90 16.24
N ALA A 277 -14.41 14.75 15.53
CA ALA A 277 -15.85 14.55 15.30
C ALA A 277 -16.16 13.25 14.53
N ARG A 278 -15.20 12.72 13.75
CA ARG A 278 -15.35 11.48 12.98
C ARG A 278 -15.08 10.20 13.80
N ILE A 279 -14.50 10.32 15.00
CA ILE A 279 -14.20 9.19 15.91
C ILE A 279 -15.47 8.36 16.18
N ASN A 280 -16.61 9.03 16.39
CA ASN A 280 -17.88 8.36 16.68
C ASN A 280 -18.33 7.44 15.54
N SER A 281 -18.04 7.78 14.29
CA SER A 281 -18.39 6.98 13.11
C SER A 281 -17.28 6.06 12.60
N ALA A 282 -16.10 6.06 13.25
CA ALA A 282 -14.95 5.28 12.78
C ALA A 282 -15.06 3.78 13.14
N ASP A 283 -14.73 2.90 12.20
CA ASP A 283 -14.65 1.46 12.46
C ASP A 283 -13.32 1.09 13.13
N LEU A 284 -12.26 1.84 12.81
CA LEU A 284 -10.93 1.69 13.40
C LEU A 284 -10.34 3.06 13.77
N ILE A 285 -9.73 3.13 14.96
CA ILE A 285 -9.02 4.33 15.43
C ILE A 285 -7.59 3.94 15.73
N LEU A 286 -6.63 4.58 15.07
CA LEU A 286 -5.20 4.37 15.27
C LEU A 286 -4.55 5.65 15.83
N ILE A 287 -3.67 5.48 16.81
CA ILE A 287 -2.86 6.57 17.36
C ILE A 287 -1.39 6.19 17.16
N VAL A 288 -0.70 6.95 16.30
CA VAL A 288 0.70 6.73 15.95
C VAL A 288 1.58 7.55 16.88
N THR A 289 2.33 6.84 17.75
CA THR A 289 3.16 7.46 18.81
C THR A 289 4.66 7.41 18.53
N GLY A 290 5.08 7.07 17.31
CA GLY A 290 6.50 7.00 16.92
C GLY A 290 7.25 8.33 16.93
N TYR A 291 6.53 9.43 17.15
CA TYR A 291 7.05 10.79 17.35
C TYR A 291 6.64 11.28 18.74
N ALA A 292 7.41 12.23 19.29
CA ALA A 292 7.15 12.85 20.58
C ALA A 292 5.65 13.15 20.74
N SER A 293 5.07 12.58 21.80
CA SER A 293 3.65 12.60 22.15
C SER A 293 3.07 14.01 22.00
N HIS A 294 2.36 14.25 20.89
CA HIS A 294 1.74 15.54 20.66
C HIS A 294 0.45 15.62 21.50
N PRO A 295 0.05 16.79 22.04
CA PRO A 295 -1.26 16.99 22.69
C PRO A 295 -2.48 16.55 21.87
N LEU A 296 -2.29 16.27 20.57
CA LEU A 296 -3.30 15.72 19.67
C LEU A 296 -3.59 14.23 19.94
N THR A 297 -2.56 13.42 20.19
CA THR A 297 -2.72 11.98 20.42
C THR A 297 -3.38 11.70 21.77
N GLU A 298 -3.06 12.49 22.79
CA GLU A 298 -3.72 12.42 24.11
C GLU A 298 -5.21 12.82 24.04
N LYS A 299 -5.52 13.93 23.35
CA LYS A 299 -6.90 14.38 23.16
C LYS A 299 -7.74 13.35 22.40
N ALA A 300 -7.18 12.80 21.31
CA ALA A 300 -7.82 11.73 20.56
C ALA A 300 -8.11 10.50 21.43
N GLY A 301 -7.15 10.09 22.26
CA GLY A 301 -7.32 8.99 23.22
C GLY A 301 -8.46 9.24 24.22
N GLN A 302 -8.51 10.44 24.81
CA GLN A 302 -9.59 10.82 25.73
C GLN A 302 -10.95 10.87 25.02
N MET A 303 -11.01 11.36 23.79
CA MET A 303 -12.26 11.44 23.03
C MET A 303 -12.76 10.05 22.62
N ALA A 304 -11.87 9.15 22.20
CA ALA A 304 -12.23 7.77 21.90
C ALA A 304 -12.82 7.08 23.15
N GLN A 305 -12.21 7.26 24.32
CA GLN A 305 -12.73 6.75 25.59
C GLN A 305 -14.11 7.32 25.94
N LYS A 306 -14.33 8.63 25.75
CA LYS A 306 -15.65 9.27 25.98
C LYS A 306 -16.76 8.66 25.12
N VAL A 307 -16.41 8.21 23.92
CA VAL A 307 -17.35 7.60 22.97
C VAL A 307 -17.40 6.06 23.11
N GLY A 308 -16.68 5.51 24.09
CA GLY A 308 -16.67 4.07 24.36
C GLY A 308 -15.89 3.24 23.33
N LYS A 309 -15.00 3.86 22.55
CA LYS A 309 -14.14 3.17 21.59
C LYS A 309 -12.71 3.07 22.10
N THR A 310 -12.07 1.94 21.83
CA THR A 310 -10.68 1.69 22.24
C THR A 310 -9.74 1.98 21.07
N PRO A 311 -8.92 3.05 21.13
CA PRO A 311 -7.95 3.34 20.08
C PRO A 311 -6.78 2.35 20.16
N GLN A 312 -6.24 1.96 19.01
CA GLN A 312 -5.01 1.16 18.94
C GLN A 312 -3.80 2.09 18.93
N MET A 313 -2.93 1.93 19.93
CA MET A 313 -1.67 2.66 20.02
C MET A 313 -0.60 1.92 19.22
N ILE A 314 -0.05 2.57 18.19
CA ILE A 314 1.01 2.01 17.35
C ILE A 314 2.26 2.87 17.51
N ASN A 315 3.29 2.29 18.12
CA ASN A 315 4.58 2.93 18.21
C ASN A 315 5.43 2.60 16.97
N THR A 316 5.23 3.34 15.88
CA THR A 316 5.99 3.14 14.64
C THR A 316 6.09 4.42 13.83
N THR A 317 7.11 4.46 12.97
CA THR A 317 7.27 5.42 11.87
C THR A 317 7.23 4.74 10.50
N GLY A 318 7.13 3.41 10.47
CA GLY A 318 7.07 2.61 9.24
C GLY A 318 5.67 2.52 8.66
N MET A 319 5.58 2.59 7.33
CA MET A 319 4.35 2.50 6.56
C MET A 319 3.75 1.10 6.63
N THR A 320 4.57 0.04 6.49
CA THR A 320 4.10 -1.35 6.42
C THR A 320 3.31 -1.74 7.67
N ARG A 321 3.83 -1.41 8.86
CA ARG A 321 3.19 -1.73 10.14
C ARG A 321 1.85 -0.99 10.33
N ILE A 322 1.70 0.20 9.74
CA ILE A 322 0.41 0.92 9.73
C ILE A 322 -0.57 0.22 8.77
N LEU A 323 -0.13 -0.15 7.58
CA LEU A 323 -0.98 -0.88 6.62
C LEU A 323 -1.47 -2.22 7.20
N GLU A 324 -0.59 -2.97 7.86
CA GLU A 324 -0.94 -4.22 8.55
C GLU A 324 -1.95 -3.98 9.67
N ALA A 325 -1.79 -2.92 10.46
CA ALA A 325 -2.73 -2.60 11.52
C ALA A 325 -4.11 -2.20 10.98
N ILE A 326 -4.16 -1.47 9.86
CA ILE A 326 -5.41 -1.13 9.16
C ILE A 326 -6.07 -2.41 8.64
N GLU A 327 -5.31 -3.25 7.93
CA GLU A 327 -5.80 -4.49 7.35
C GLU A 327 -6.36 -5.42 8.44
N TYR A 328 -5.57 -5.70 9.46
CA TYR A 328 -5.97 -6.54 10.58
C TYR A 328 -7.19 -5.97 11.31
N GLY A 329 -7.15 -4.67 11.65
CA GLY A 329 -8.24 -4.01 12.37
C GLY A 329 -9.57 -4.05 11.64
N LEU A 330 -9.58 -3.74 10.34
CA LEU A 330 -10.79 -3.78 9.52
C LEU A 330 -11.30 -5.22 9.29
N LYS A 331 -10.40 -6.19 9.09
CA LYS A 331 -10.78 -7.60 8.95
C LYS A 331 -11.41 -8.14 10.23
N VAL A 332 -10.85 -7.83 11.40
CA VAL A 332 -11.42 -8.21 12.70
C VAL A 332 -12.80 -7.59 12.91
N GLN A 333 -13.00 -6.31 12.57
CA GLN A 333 -14.30 -5.66 12.65
C GLN A 333 -15.33 -6.31 11.72
N SER A 334 -14.95 -6.60 10.47
CA SER A 334 -15.82 -7.29 9.51
C SER A 334 -16.24 -8.67 10.02
N LEU A 335 -15.32 -9.41 10.64
CA LEU A 335 -15.63 -10.71 11.25
C LEU A 335 -16.55 -10.57 12.46
N ALA A 336 -16.31 -9.60 13.34
CA ALA A 336 -17.16 -9.33 14.50
C ALA A 336 -18.60 -8.96 14.10
N GLY A 337 -18.76 -8.11 13.07
CA GLY A 337 -20.08 -7.75 12.54
C GLY A 337 -20.83 -8.95 11.94
N LYS A 338 -20.14 -9.82 11.19
CA LYS A 338 -20.74 -11.06 10.66
C LYS A 338 -21.16 -12.04 11.76
N LEU A 339 -20.48 -12.04 12.90
CA LEU A 339 -20.85 -12.87 14.05
C LEU A 339 -22.03 -12.29 14.82
N SER A 340 -22.15 -10.97 14.92
CA SER A 340 -23.30 -10.31 15.56
C SER A 340 -24.58 -10.37 14.71
N ASP A 341 -24.46 -10.36 13.39
CA ASP A 341 -25.62 -10.45 12.47
C ASP A 341 -26.19 -11.89 12.36
N ASN A 342 -25.41 -12.89 12.78
CA ASN A 342 -25.80 -14.31 12.77
C ASN A 342 -26.20 -14.84 14.16
N ALA A 343 -26.23 -13.98 15.18
CA ALA A 343 -26.67 -14.27 16.54
C ALA A 343 -28.04 -13.62 16.79
#